data_AF-A0A7S0ZMX0-F1
#
_entry.id   AF-A0A7S0ZMX0-F1
#
_cell.length_a   1.000
_cell.length_b   1.000
_cell.length_c   1.000
_cell.angle_alpha   90.00
_cell.angle_beta   90.00
_cell.angle_gamma   90.00
#
_symmetry.space_group_name_H-M   'P 1'
#
loop_
_entity.id
_entity.type
_entity.pdbx_description
1 polymer ?
#
loop_
_entity_poly.entity_id
_entity_poly.type
_entity_poly.pdbx_seq_one_letter_code
_entity_poly.pdbx_strand_id
1 'polypeptide(L)'
;EQLWPQDLQQLPKWTEFSTKSGRIESLGGEIYRDLCAKSGPVAGDLLRSMLQLDPARRLCAEAVMSHDFFSEEPLPCQPRDIKMNPNLSCHELDVKRHREKVREEKDSRQNKRPLLNDRPSPKRERRA
;
A
#
# COMPACT_ATOMS: atom_id res chain seq x y z
N GLU A 1 -13.81 30.79 -5.00
CA GLU A 1 -12.46 30.39 -4.52
C GLU A 1 -12.45 29.94 -3.04
N GLN A 2 -13.53 29.36 -2.49
CA GLN A 2 -13.65 29.08 -1.04
C GLN A 2 -14.26 27.69 -0.77
N LEU A 3 -13.59 26.62 -1.21
CA LEU A 3 -14.03 25.24 -0.97
C LEU A 3 -13.07 24.42 -0.09
N TRP A 4 -12.02 25.05 0.42
CA TRP A 4 -11.26 24.52 1.55
C TRP A 4 -11.87 25.07 2.84
N PRO A 5 -12.12 24.25 3.88
CA PRO A 5 -12.60 24.74 5.17
C PRO A 5 -11.69 25.87 5.62
N GLN A 6 -12.25 27.07 5.79
CA GLN A 6 -11.48 28.25 6.17
C GLN A 6 -10.73 28.02 7.48
N ASP A 7 -11.27 27.14 8.32
CA ASP A 7 -10.70 26.68 9.58
C ASP A 7 -9.32 26.01 9.45
N LEU A 8 -8.98 25.46 8.28
CA LEU A 8 -7.65 24.88 8.05
C LEU A 8 -6.55 25.94 8.01
N GLN A 9 -6.89 27.18 7.64
CA GLN A 9 -5.94 28.31 7.70
C GLN A 9 -5.55 28.66 9.15
N GLN A 10 -6.35 28.22 10.14
CA GLN A 10 -6.10 28.44 11.56
C GLN A 10 -5.16 27.39 12.16
N LEU A 11 -4.78 26.34 11.40
CA LEU A 11 -3.91 25.30 11.91
C LEU A 11 -2.50 25.86 12.18
N PRO A 12 -1.88 25.47 13.32
CA PRO A 12 -0.47 25.75 13.55
C PRO A 12 0.34 25.23 12.37
N LYS A 13 1.25 26.07 11.84
CA LYS A 13 2.11 25.74 10.69
C LYS A 13 1.40 25.58 9.34
N TRP A 14 0.19 26.11 9.17
CA TRP A 14 -0.49 26.15 7.86
C TRP A 14 0.40 26.67 6.71
N THR A 15 1.23 27.68 7.00
CA THR A 15 2.19 28.25 6.04
C THR A 15 3.33 27.30 5.65
N GLU A 16 3.62 26.28 6.46
CA GLU A 16 4.58 25.20 6.14
C GLU A 16 3.96 24.13 5.23
N PHE A 17 2.63 23.94 5.30
CA PHE A 17 1.88 23.01 4.44
C PHE A 17 1.62 23.54 3.03
N SER A 18 1.69 24.86 2.85
CA SER A 18 1.60 25.44 1.51
C SER A 18 2.78 24.94 0.69
N THR A 19 2.49 24.15 -0.34
CA THR A 19 3.50 23.79 -1.34
C THR A 19 4.00 25.10 -1.91
N LYS A 20 5.20 25.53 -1.51
CA LYS A 20 5.92 26.62 -2.17
C LYS A 20 5.80 26.29 -3.65
N SER A 21 5.26 27.21 -4.43
CA SER A 21 5.04 27.10 -5.87
C SER A 21 6.38 27.01 -6.61
N GLY A 22 7.20 26.03 -6.25
CA GLY A 22 8.28 25.52 -7.06
C GLY A 22 7.64 24.55 -8.02
N ARG A 23 7.90 24.78 -9.30
CA ARG A 23 7.63 23.87 -10.40
C ARG A 23 8.00 22.46 -9.92
N ILE A 24 7.00 21.62 -9.63
CA ILE A 24 7.25 20.20 -9.46
C ILE A 24 7.71 19.76 -10.84
N GLU A 25 9.03 19.65 -11.02
CA GLU A 25 9.59 19.04 -12.21
C GLU A 25 8.99 17.64 -12.27
N SER A 26 8.23 17.37 -13.33
CA SER A 26 7.53 16.12 -13.57
C SER A 26 8.56 14.99 -13.65
N LEU A 27 8.97 14.48 -12.50
CA LEU A 27 9.91 13.38 -12.34
C LEU A 27 9.18 12.09 -12.76
N GLY A 28 9.40 11.67 -14.01
CA GLY A 28 8.82 10.46 -14.56
C GLY A 28 7.53 10.76 -15.32
N GLY A 29 7.34 10.08 -16.45
CA GLY A 29 6.25 10.34 -17.38
C GLY A 29 4.89 10.45 -16.70
N GLU A 30 4.04 11.34 -17.22
CA GLU A 30 2.71 11.65 -16.69
C GLU A 30 2.00 10.37 -16.24
N ILE A 31 1.75 10.24 -14.94
CA ILE A 31 1.14 9.04 -14.32
C ILE A 31 -0.13 8.61 -15.09
N TYR A 32 -0.88 9.59 -15.62
CA TYR A 32 -2.06 9.35 -16.44
C TYR A 32 -1.74 8.72 -17.79
N ARG A 33 -0.62 9.05 -18.44
CA ARG A 33 -0.18 8.40 -19.67
C ARG A 33 0.10 6.92 -19.43
N ASP A 34 0.84 6.59 -18.38
CA ASP A 34 1.16 5.20 -18.04
C ASP A 34 -0.10 4.40 -17.65
N LEU A 35 -1.02 5.04 -16.92
CA LEU A 35 -2.31 4.47 -16.60
C LEU A 35 -3.14 4.22 -17.86
N CYS A 36 -3.26 5.21 -18.75
CA CYS A 36 -4.00 5.06 -20.00
C CYS A 36 -3.41 3.96 -20.88
N ALA A 37 -2.07 3.83 -20.92
CA ALA A 37 -1.41 2.78 -21.68
C ALA A 37 -1.69 1.36 -21.13
N LYS A 38 -1.86 1.22 -19.81
CA LYS A 38 -2.07 -0.08 -19.15
C LYS A 38 -3.55 -0.46 -19.01
N SER A 39 -4.39 0.51 -18.72
CA SER A 39 -5.78 0.32 -18.29
C SER A 39 -6.79 0.95 -19.24
N GLY A 40 -6.33 1.57 -20.31
CA GLY A 40 -7.18 2.26 -21.28
C GLY A 40 -7.49 3.71 -20.90
N PRO A 41 -7.92 4.52 -21.88
CA PRO A 41 -8.17 5.95 -21.69
C PRO A 41 -9.33 6.23 -20.72
N VAL A 42 -10.35 5.37 -20.68
CA VAL A 42 -11.55 5.53 -19.84
C VAL A 42 -11.24 5.32 -18.36
N ALA A 43 -10.32 4.41 -18.02
CA ALA A 43 -9.79 4.27 -16.66
C ALA A 43 -9.05 5.54 -16.20
N GLY A 44 -8.27 6.12 -17.11
CA GLY A 44 -7.57 7.38 -16.85
C GLY A 44 -8.52 8.56 -16.67
N ASP A 45 -9.64 8.58 -17.39
CA ASP A 45 -10.69 9.60 -17.25
C ASP A 45 -11.41 9.50 -15.90
N LEU A 46 -11.85 8.29 -15.51
CA LEU A 46 -12.46 8.05 -14.20
C LEU A 46 -11.54 8.54 -13.07
N LEU A 47 -10.26 8.17 -13.13
CA LEU A 47 -9.29 8.52 -12.10
C LEU A 47 -9.05 10.04 -12.03
N ARG A 48 -9.01 10.73 -13.18
CA ARG A 48 -8.94 12.20 -13.22
C ARG A 48 -10.16 12.85 -12.58
N SER A 49 -11.34 12.30 -12.79
CA SER A 49 -12.60 12.83 -12.23
C SER A 49 -12.71 12.58 -10.71
N MET A 50 -12.19 11.44 -10.23
CA MET A 50 -12.16 11.11 -8.79
C MET A 50 -11.06 11.85 -8.01
N LEU A 51 -9.94 12.21 -8.66
CA LEU A 51 -8.80 12.87 -8.01
C LEU A 51 -8.76 14.39 -8.24
N GLN A 52 -9.91 15.02 -8.49
CA GLN A 52 -10.00 16.48 -8.56
C GLN A 52 -9.61 17.11 -7.21
N LEU A 53 -8.74 18.11 -7.27
CA LEU A 53 -8.30 18.89 -6.10
C LEU A 53 -9.47 19.68 -5.49
N ASP A 54 -10.33 20.23 -6.35
CA ASP A 54 -11.54 20.90 -5.93
C ASP A 54 -12.64 19.86 -5.64
N PRO A 55 -13.14 19.76 -4.39
CA PRO A 55 -14.16 18.79 -4.02
C PRO A 55 -15.49 19.02 -4.74
N ALA A 56 -15.85 20.26 -5.11
CA ALA A 56 -17.10 20.50 -5.83
C ALA A 56 -17.05 19.98 -7.27
N ARG A 57 -15.84 19.83 -7.83
CA ARG A 57 -15.62 19.26 -9.17
C ARG A 57 -15.33 17.77 -9.13
N ARG A 58 -15.12 17.20 -7.94
CA ARG A 58 -14.81 15.79 -7.76
C ARG A 58 -16.06 14.96 -7.96
N LEU A 59 -15.91 13.86 -8.70
CA LEU A 59 -17.01 12.94 -8.97
C LEU A 59 -17.56 12.34 -7.67
N CYS A 60 -18.89 12.32 -7.52
CA CYS A 60 -19.56 11.67 -6.39
C CYS A 60 -19.69 10.16 -6.62
N ALA A 61 -19.97 9.40 -5.55
CA ALA A 61 -20.04 7.94 -5.62
C ALA A 61 -21.10 7.41 -6.60
N GLU A 62 -22.27 8.06 -6.67
CA GLU A 62 -23.32 7.71 -7.62
C GLU A 62 -22.83 7.87 -9.07
N ALA A 63 -22.24 9.02 -9.39
CA ALA A 63 -21.68 9.28 -10.72
C ALA A 63 -20.49 8.37 -11.06
N VAL A 64 -19.69 7.95 -10.07
CA VAL A 64 -18.63 6.93 -10.26
C VAL A 64 -19.25 5.61 -10.71
N MET A 65 -20.31 5.14 -10.06
CA MET A 65 -20.94 3.85 -10.39
C MET A 65 -21.55 3.84 -11.80
N SER A 66 -21.99 5.00 -12.29
CA SER A 66 -22.53 5.16 -13.65
C SER A 66 -21.47 5.45 -14.73
N HIS A 67 -20.18 5.47 -14.37
CA HIS A 67 -19.11 5.79 -15.30
C HIS A 67 -18.85 4.67 -16.32
N ASP A 68 -18.53 5.04 -17.57
CA ASP A 68 -18.31 4.10 -18.69
C ASP A 68 -17.27 3.02 -18.38
N PHE A 69 -16.29 3.33 -17.54
CA PHE A 69 -15.28 2.37 -17.06
C PHE A 69 -15.86 1.05 -16.54
N PHE A 70 -17.06 1.07 -15.93
CA PHE A 70 -17.70 -0.14 -15.40
C PHE A 70 -18.55 -0.89 -16.44
N SER A 71 -18.76 -0.29 -17.62
CA SER A 71 -19.58 -0.84 -18.71
C SER A 71 -18.76 -1.15 -19.98
N GLU A 72 -17.55 -0.62 -20.10
CA GLU A 72 -16.60 -0.91 -21.18
C GLU A 72 -15.91 -2.25 -20.98
N GLU A 73 -15.64 -2.96 -22.07
CA GLU A 73 -14.83 -4.18 -22.04
C GLU A 73 -13.34 -3.83 -21.83
N PRO A 74 -12.59 -4.60 -21.01
CA PRO A 74 -13.01 -5.84 -20.35
C PRO A 74 -13.88 -5.58 -19.10
N LEU A 75 -15.00 -6.29 -19.01
CA LEU A 75 -15.83 -6.24 -17.80
C LEU A 75 -15.08 -6.75 -16.55
N PRO A 76 -15.50 -6.32 -15.35
CA PRO A 76 -14.90 -6.79 -14.10
C PRO A 76 -14.87 -8.32 -14.01
N CYS A 77 -13.73 -8.87 -13.59
CA CYS A 77 -13.59 -10.30 -13.35
C CYS A 77 -14.57 -10.79 -12.27
N GLN A 78 -15.01 -12.04 -12.35
CA GLN A 78 -15.89 -12.60 -11.34
C GLN A 78 -15.12 -12.77 -10.02
N PRO A 79 -15.78 -12.67 -8.84
CA PRO A 79 -15.09 -12.81 -7.56
C PRO A 79 -14.28 -14.10 -7.42
N ARG A 80 -14.74 -15.19 -8.06
CA ARG A 80 -14.06 -16.50 -8.10
C ARG A 80 -12.76 -16.53 -8.91
N ASP A 81 -12.59 -15.58 -9.83
CA ASP A 81 -11.42 -15.50 -10.71
C ASP A 81 -10.28 -14.71 -10.06
N ILE A 82 -10.57 -13.99 -8.98
CA ILE A 82 -9.59 -13.27 -8.18
C ILE A 82 -8.70 -14.32 -7.49
N LYS A 83 -7.41 -14.33 -7.86
CA LYS A 83 -6.41 -15.22 -7.28
C LYS A 83 -6.07 -14.79 -5.85
N MET A 84 -6.94 -15.11 -4.90
CA MET A 84 -6.72 -14.91 -3.48
C MET A 84 -6.39 -16.24 -2.81
N ASN A 85 -5.36 -16.27 -1.97
CA ASN A 85 -5.04 -17.47 -1.18
C ASN A 85 -6.06 -17.58 -0.04
N PRO A 86 -6.93 -18.62 -0.03
CA PRO A 86 -7.97 -18.76 0.98
C PRO A 86 -7.41 -18.99 2.40
N ASN A 87 -6.15 -19.42 2.49
CA ASN A 87 -5.48 -19.70 3.77
C ASN A 87 -4.76 -18.47 4.35
N LEU A 88 -4.77 -17.33 3.65
CA LEU A 88 -4.17 -16.09 4.15
C LEU A 88 -5.28 -15.12 4.56
N SER A 89 -5.22 -14.62 5.79
CA SER A 89 -6.06 -13.48 6.16
C SER A 89 -5.64 -12.27 5.34
N CYS A 90 -6.61 -11.66 4.65
CA CYS A 90 -6.43 -10.38 3.97
C CYS A 90 -6.56 -9.19 4.93
N HIS A 91 -7.01 -9.42 6.16
CA HIS A 91 -7.17 -8.37 7.16
C HIS A 91 -5.81 -8.01 7.75
N GLU A 92 -5.40 -6.74 7.56
CA GLU A 92 -4.08 -6.25 7.98
C GLU A 92 -3.77 -6.56 9.45
N LEU A 93 -4.76 -6.38 10.34
CA LEU A 93 -4.58 -6.63 11.77
C LEU A 93 -4.31 -8.10 12.08
N ASP A 94 -4.92 -9.03 11.34
CA ASP A 94 -4.70 -10.46 11.55
C ASP A 94 -3.34 -10.89 11.04
N VAL A 95 -2.92 -10.35 9.89
CA VAL A 95 -1.56 -10.56 9.37
C VAL A 95 -0.53 -10.05 10.37
N LYS A 96 -0.76 -8.87 10.95
CA LYS A 96 0.13 -8.28 11.97
C LYS A 96 0.18 -9.15 13.22
N ARG A 97 -0.98 -9.53 13.79
CA ARG A 97 -1.07 -10.41 14.95
C ARG A 97 -0.36 -11.75 14.73
N HIS A 98 -0.54 -12.37 13.56
CA HIS A 98 0.13 -13.62 13.21
C HIS A 98 1.64 -13.44 13.11
N ARG A 99 2.12 -12.35 12.48
CA ARG A 99 3.56 -12.04 12.36
C ARG A 99 4.21 -11.83 13.73
N GLU A 100 3.54 -11.14 14.64
CA GLU A 100 4.01 -10.91 16.01
C GLU A 100 4.10 -12.23 16.79
N LYS A 101 3.03 -13.04 16.77
CA LYS A 101 3.01 -14.36 17.42
C LYS A 101 4.14 -15.28 16.92
N VAL A 102 4.37 -15.32 15.60
CA VAL A 102 5.47 -16.13 15.02
C VAL A 102 6.85 -15.63 15.45
N ARG A 103 7.04 -14.31 15.64
CA ARG A 103 8.30 -13.75 16.15
C ARG A 103 8.53 -14.16 17.60
N GLU A 104 7.52 -14.00 18.46
CA GLU A 104 7.60 -14.39 19.87
C GLU A 104 7.88 -15.90 20.04
N GLU A 105 7.24 -16.75 19.23
CA GLU A 105 7.51 -18.19 19.21
C GLU A 105 8.93 -18.52 18.75
N LYS A 106 9.49 -17.78 17.79
CA LYS A 106 10.89 -17.97 17.36
C LYS A 106 11.88 -17.54 18.43
N ASP A 107 11.67 -16.37 19.03
CA ASP A 107 12.55 -15.82 20.06
C ASP A 107 12.55 -16.71 21.32
N SER A 108 11.37 -17.19 21.74
CA SER A 108 11.25 -18.15 22.84
C SER A 108 11.89 -19.50 22.53
N ARG A 109 11.81 -20.00 21.28
CA ARG A 109 12.53 -21.22 20.86
C ARG A 109 14.04 -21.03 20.84
N GLN A 110 14.53 -19.86 20.42
CA GLN A 110 15.96 -19.56 20.38
C GLN A 110 16.53 -19.40 21.80
N ASN A 111 15.79 -18.77 22.71
CA ASN A 111 16.18 -18.62 24.11
C ASN A 111 16.18 -19.95 24.91
N LYS A 112 15.42 -20.96 24.46
CA LYS A 112 15.36 -22.29 25.08
C LYS A 112 16.39 -23.30 24.54
N ARG A 113 17.24 -22.94 23.56
CA ARG A 113 18.34 -23.81 23.13
C ARG A 113 19.43 -23.80 24.22
N PRO A 114 19.67 -24.91 24.94
CA PRO A 114 20.74 -24.97 25.93
C PRO A 114 22.10 -24.89 25.23
N LEU A 115 23.07 -24.21 25.83
CA LEU A 115 24.48 -24.26 25.49
C LEU A 115 25.00 -25.70 25.74
N LEU A 116 24.74 -26.62 24.83
CA LEU A 116 25.12 -28.04 24.95
C LEU A 116 26.25 -28.42 23.99
N ASN A 117 27.18 -27.49 23.69
CA ASN A 117 28.31 -27.79 22.81
C ASN A 117 29.68 -27.22 23.25
N ASP A 118 29.87 -26.91 24.54
CA ASP A 118 31.23 -26.82 25.12
C ASP A 118 31.64 -28.19 25.66
N ARG A 119 31.84 -29.17 24.78
CA ARG A 119 32.64 -30.36 25.12
C ARG A 119 34.08 -30.10 24.67
N PRO A 120 35.07 -30.09 25.57
CA PRO A 120 36.46 -29.91 25.17
C PRO A 120 36.89 -31.09 24.29
N SER A 121 37.42 -30.79 23.10
CA SER A 121 37.92 -31.76 22.14
C SER A 121 38.95 -32.70 22.81
N PRO A 122 38.86 -34.03 22.63
CA PRO A 122 39.86 -34.94 23.16
C PRO A 122 41.18 -34.71 22.42
N LYS A 123 42.26 -34.46 23.18
CA LYS A 123 43.61 -34.30 22.65
C LYS A 123 44.01 -35.60 21.94
N ARG A 124 44.22 -35.51 20.63
CA ARG A 124 44.66 -36.62 19.77
C ARG A 124 46.10 -36.99 20.16
N GLU A 125 46.23 -38.03 20.98
CA GLU A 125 47.50 -38.59 21.40
C GLU A 125 48.23 -39.17 20.19
N ARG A 126 49.40 -38.61 19.86
CA ARG A 126 50.25 -39.08 18.78
C ARG A 126 50.99 -40.32 19.29
N ARG A 127 50.61 -41.51 18.83
CA ARG A 127 51.42 -42.73 19.01
C ARG A 127 52.73 -42.59 18.22
N ALA A 128 53.82 -42.87 18.92
CA ALA A 128 55.18 -43.03 18.39
C ALA A 128 55.32 -44.34 17.61
#